data_AF-A0A9D7UJI7-F1
#
_entry.id   AF-A0A9D7UJI7-F1
#
_cell.length_a   1.000
_cell.length_b   1.000
_cell.length_c   1.000
_cell.angle_alpha   90.00
_cell.angle_beta   90.00
_cell.angle_gamma   90.00
#
_symmetry.space_group_name_H-M   'P 1'
#
loop_
_entity.id
_entity.type
_entity.pdbx_description
1 polymer ?
#
loop_
_entity_poly.entity_id
_entity_poly.type
_entity_poly.pdbx_seq_one_letter_code
_entity_poly.pdbx_strand_id
1 'polypeptide(L)'
;MNEIPTLRSALAPRAFVERLDVAARRGRLPGFHADPGSGTFRVRLYGGNFDRMLEGSAAGAGSGSEATLRVRLLPGMPLAFVLISLFTVWPGVWLMDSMLLTYYPPAQNWIPTWWWYIPLTALPLPFAAKKLWRSSNEAATEDLRKTLASIARETDASPAR
;
A
#
# COMPACT_ATOMS: atom_id res chain seq x y z
N MET A 1 -5.58 2.60 11.86
CA MET A 1 -6.31 3.19 10.71
C MET A 1 -7.68 3.53 11.23
N ASN A 2 -8.12 4.77 11.05
CA ASN A 2 -9.42 5.24 11.52
C ASN A 2 -10.54 4.44 10.87
N GLU A 3 -11.71 4.40 11.54
CA GLU A 3 -12.93 3.89 10.96
C GLU A 3 -13.21 4.60 9.63
N ILE A 4 -13.43 3.80 8.57
CA ILE A 4 -13.77 4.33 7.25
C ILE A 4 -15.29 4.46 7.24
N PRO A 5 -15.84 5.68 7.00
CA PRO A 5 -17.29 5.87 7.00
C PRO A 5 -17.92 5.05 5.87
N THR A 6 -19.09 4.46 6.14
CA THR A 6 -19.93 3.92 5.06
C THR A 6 -20.54 5.09 4.30
N LEU A 7 -20.77 4.92 3.00
CA LEU A 7 -21.36 5.97 2.15
C LEU A 7 -22.78 5.56 1.76
N ARG A 8 -23.75 6.44 1.95
CA ARG A 8 -25.13 6.24 1.51
C ARG A 8 -25.45 7.09 0.31
N SER A 9 -26.08 6.50 -0.69
CA SER A 9 -26.52 7.17 -1.92
C SER A 9 -27.97 6.79 -2.22
N ALA A 10 -28.71 7.69 -2.87
CA ALA A 10 -30.03 7.39 -3.41
C ALA A 10 -29.96 6.48 -4.66
N LEU A 11 -28.78 6.27 -5.23
CA LEU A 11 -28.59 5.41 -6.39
C LEU A 11 -28.78 3.94 -6.01
N ALA A 12 -29.35 3.16 -6.93
CA ALA A 12 -29.32 1.70 -6.83
C ALA A 12 -27.85 1.21 -6.85
N PRO A 13 -27.51 0.07 -6.20
CA PRO A 13 -26.13 -0.40 -6.09
C PRO A 13 -25.38 -0.52 -7.42
N ARG A 14 -26.06 -0.99 -8.48
CA ARG A 14 -25.47 -1.08 -9.83
C ARG A 14 -25.18 0.29 -10.42
N ALA A 15 -26.15 1.21 -10.35
CA ALA A 15 -26.00 2.58 -10.83
C ALA A 15 -24.88 3.34 -10.06
N PHE A 16 -24.71 3.05 -8.77
CA PHE A 16 -23.61 3.58 -7.97
C PHE A 16 -22.25 3.16 -8.56
N VAL A 17 -22.04 1.86 -8.80
CA VAL A 17 -20.79 1.34 -9.33
C VAL A 17 -20.56 1.78 -10.79
N GLU A 18 -21.60 1.80 -11.63
CA GLU A 18 -21.52 2.29 -13.01
C GLU A 18 -21.11 3.76 -13.06
N ARG A 19 -21.63 4.59 -12.15
CA ARG A 19 -21.25 6.01 -12.09
C ARG A 19 -19.80 6.21 -11.67
N LEU A 20 -19.29 5.37 -10.77
CA LEU A 20 -17.85 5.34 -10.45
C LEU A 20 -17.01 4.87 -11.64
N ASP A 21 -17.45 3.87 -12.41
CA ASP A 21 -16.73 3.43 -13.62
C ASP A 21 -16.65 4.55 -14.66
N VAL A 22 -17.75 5.27 -14.88
CA VAL A 22 -17.75 6.45 -15.77
C VAL A 22 -16.79 7.53 -15.27
N ALA A 23 -16.75 7.80 -13.97
CA ALA A 23 -15.81 8.76 -13.38
C ALA A 23 -14.35 8.29 -13.51
N ALA A 24 -14.08 6.99 -13.36
CA ALA A 24 -12.77 6.39 -13.56
C ALA A 24 -12.26 6.55 -14.99
N ARG A 25 -13.12 6.29 -15.99
CA ARG A 25 -12.80 6.51 -17.42
C ARG A 25 -12.49 7.96 -17.75
N ARG A 26 -13.01 8.91 -16.96
CA ARG A 26 -12.69 10.35 -17.02
C ARG A 26 -11.41 10.72 -16.26
N GLY A 27 -10.68 9.75 -15.72
CA GLY A 27 -9.44 9.97 -14.97
C GLY A 27 -9.63 10.49 -13.55
N ARG A 28 -10.85 10.43 -12.98
CA ARG A 28 -11.12 10.94 -11.61
C ARG A 28 -10.85 9.91 -10.50
N LEU A 29 -10.75 8.62 -10.86
CA LEU A 29 -10.53 7.50 -9.96
C LEU A 29 -9.47 6.56 -10.55
N PRO A 30 -8.17 6.90 -10.44
CA PRO A 30 -7.10 6.09 -11.01
C PRO A 30 -7.03 4.70 -10.36
N GLY A 31 -6.81 3.67 -11.17
CA GLY A 31 -6.76 2.28 -10.68
C GLY A 31 -8.12 1.73 -10.20
N PHE A 32 -9.23 2.36 -10.61
CA PHE A 32 -10.56 1.83 -10.36
C PHE A 32 -10.81 0.55 -11.16
N HIS A 33 -11.35 -0.47 -10.50
CA HIS A 33 -11.84 -1.70 -11.10
C HIS A 33 -13.17 -2.09 -10.45
N ALA A 34 -14.21 -2.23 -11.26
CA ALA A 34 -15.47 -2.82 -10.83
C ALA A 34 -15.48 -4.33 -11.12
N ASP A 35 -16.11 -5.10 -10.26
CA ASP A 35 -16.43 -6.50 -10.53
C ASP A 35 -17.88 -6.59 -11.05
N PRO A 36 -18.07 -6.93 -12.34
CA PRO A 36 -19.38 -6.92 -12.97
C PRO A 36 -20.38 -7.82 -12.22
N GLY A 37 -21.51 -7.25 -11.81
CA GLY A 37 -22.62 -8.00 -11.22
C GLY A 37 -22.53 -8.26 -9.70
N SER A 38 -21.38 -8.07 -9.05
CA SER A 38 -21.25 -8.25 -7.60
C SER A 38 -21.53 -6.98 -6.78
N GLY A 39 -21.55 -5.81 -7.42
CA GLY A 39 -21.67 -4.53 -6.73
C GLY A 39 -20.40 -4.14 -5.95
N THR A 40 -19.29 -4.88 -6.17
CA THR A 40 -18.00 -4.58 -5.55
C THR A 40 -17.10 -3.81 -6.50
N PHE A 41 -16.23 -2.99 -5.94
CA PHE A 41 -15.25 -2.21 -6.67
C PHE A 41 -13.97 -2.05 -5.86
N ARG A 42 -12.89 -1.69 -6.56
CA ARG A 42 -11.58 -1.43 -5.96
C ARG A 42 -10.99 -0.17 -6.55
N VAL A 43 -10.28 0.63 -5.74
CA VAL A 43 -9.54 1.83 -6.16
C VAL A 43 -8.17 1.81 -5.54
N ARG A 44 -7.13 2.07 -6.33
CA ARG A 44 -5.77 2.14 -5.81
C ARG A 44 -5.59 3.43 -5.00
N LEU A 45 -4.99 3.29 -3.81
CA LEU A 45 -4.57 4.40 -2.97
C LEU A 45 -3.05 4.50 -2.99
N TYR A 46 -2.55 5.68 -3.30
CA TYR A 46 -1.12 5.95 -3.33
C TYR A 46 -0.55 6.04 -1.92
N GLY A 47 0.40 5.17 -1.60
CA GLY A 47 1.07 5.10 -0.31
C GLY A 47 2.57 5.33 -0.39
N GLY A 48 3.09 5.81 -1.52
CA GLY A 48 4.53 5.94 -1.77
C GLY A 48 5.22 4.57 -1.88
N ASN A 49 5.77 4.08 -0.76
CA ASN A 49 6.49 2.79 -0.73
C ASN A 49 5.56 1.58 -0.52
N PHE A 50 4.42 1.78 0.14
CA PHE A 50 3.47 0.71 0.42
C PHE A 50 2.07 1.15 -0.02
N ASP A 51 1.76 0.85 -1.28
CA ASP A 51 0.44 1.14 -1.84
C ASP A 51 -0.66 0.32 -1.17
N ARG A 52 -1.87 0.88 -1.19
CA ARG A 52 -3.06 0.26 -0.63
C ARG A 52 -4.16 0.19 -1.69
N MET A 53 -5.14 -0.65 -1.42
CA MET A 53 -6.34 -0.81 -2.23
C MET A 53 -7.55 -0.47 -1.36
N LEU A 54 -8.36 0.48 -1.80
CA LEU A 54 -9.68 0.73 -1.25
C LEU A 54 -10.65 -0.24 -1.92
N GLU A 55 -11.15 -1.22 -1.17
CA GLU A 55 -12.21 -2.13 -1.59
C GLU A 55 -13.55 -1.57 -1.11
N GLY A 56 -14.53 -1.50 -2.01
CA GLY A 56 -15.88 -1.07 -1.71
C GLY A 56 -16.91 -2.12 -2.13
N SER A 57 -18.01 -2.21 -1.39
CA SER A 57 -19.16 -3.06 -1.73
C SER A 57 -20.43 -2.25 -1.55
N ALA A 58 -21.15 -1.99 -2.65
CA ALA A 58 -22.44 -1.34 -2.63
C ALA A 58 -23.55 -2.39 -2.47
N ALA A 59 -24.31 -2.30 -1.39
CA ALA A 59 -25.48 -3.13 -1.13
C ALA A 59 -26.75 -2.26 -1.13
N GLY A 60 -27.92 -2.85 -1.41
CA GLY A 60 -29.19 -2.14 -1.36
C GLY A 60 -29.54 -1.76 0.08
N ALA A 61 -29.96 -0.52 0.31
CA ALA A 61 -30.36 -0.02 1.62
C ALA A 61 -31.58 0.90 1.47
N GLY A 62 -32.76 0.40 1.87
CA GLY A 62 -34.02 1.13 1.69
C GLY A 62 -34.31 1.45 0.23
N SER A 63 -34.47 2.74 -0.09
CA SER A 63 -34.69 3.24 -1.46
C SER A 63 -33.41 3.49 -2.27
N GLY A 64 -32.23 3.24 -1.70
CA GLY A 64 -30.94 3.52 -2.33
C GLY A 64 -29.89 2.43 -2.09
N SER A 65 -28.64 2.85 -1.92
CA SER A 65 -27.51 1.96 -1.64
C SER A 65 -26.65 2.46 -0.49
N GLU A 66 -26.03 1.50 0.20
CA GLU A 66 -24.99 1.72 1.19
C GLU A 66 -23.70 1.02 0.75
N ALA A 67 -22.62 1.78 0.64
CA ALA A 67 -21.31 1.29 0.27
C ALA A 67 -20.44 1.12 1.53
N THR A 68 -20.08 -0.13 1.82
CA THR A 68 -19.08 -0.45 2.85
C THR A 68 -17.70 -0.39 2.25
N LEU A 69 -16.77 0.29 2.91
CA LEU A 69 -15.43 0.54 2.42
C LEU A 69 -14.38 -0.08 3.35
N ARG A 70 -13.34 -0.68 2.77
CA ARG A 70 -12.22 -1.29 3.50
C ARG A 70 -10.92 -0.99 2.77
N VAL A 71 -9.89 -0.63 3.51
CA VAL A 71 -8.55 -0.43 2.94
C VAL A 71 -7.69 -1.65 3.25
N ARG A 72 -7.05 -2.20 2.21
CA ARG A 72 -6.11 -3.32 2.31
C ARG A 72 -4.74 -2.91 1.79
N LEU A 73 -3.69 -3.50 2.35
CA LEU A 73 -2.34 -3.36 1.80
C LEU A 73 -2.25 -4.14 0.49
N LEU A 74 -1.58 -3.59 -0.52
CA LEU A 74 -1.29 -4.36 -1.73
C LEU A 74 -0.29 -5.48 -1.37
N PRO A 75 -0.62 -6.76 -1.67
CA PRO A 75 0.26 -7.87 -1.36
C PRO A 75 1.59 -7.76 -2.12
N GLY A 76 2.67 -8.26 -1.53
CA GLY A 76 3.98 -8.37 -2.17
C GLY A 76 4.96 -7.23 -1.87
N MET A 77 4.49 -6.04 -1.49
CA MET A 77 5.41 -4.92 -1.17
C MET A 77 6.36 -5.22 0.02
N PRO A 78 5.89 -5.80 1.14
CA PRO A 78 6.80 -6.17 2.23
C PRO A 78 7.83 -7.23 1.82
N LEU A 79 7.43 -8.20 0.99
CA LEU A 79 8.32 -9.24 0.50
C LEU A 79 9.38 -8.65 -0.45
N ALA A 80 8.98 -7.75 -1.35
CA ALA A 80 9.90 -7.04 -2.23
C ALA A 80 10.95 -6.27 -1.43
N PHE A 81 10.56 -5.58 -0.35
CA PHE A 81 11.49 -4.88 0.53
C PHE A 81 12.53 -5.82 1.17
N VAL A 82 12.11 -6.98 1.65
CA VAL A 82 12.99 -8.00 2.23
C VAL A 82 13.96 -8.55 1.17
N LEU A 83 13.46 -8.90 -0.01
CA LEU A 83 14.28 -9.42 -1.10
C LEU A 83 15.30 -8.39 -1.57
N ILE A 84 14.89 -7.14 -1.81
CA ILE A 84 15.78 -6.06 -2.21
C ILE A 84 16.85 -5.86 -1.13
N SER A 85 16.45 -5.81 0.14
CA SER A 85 17.40 -5.67 1.25
C SER A 85 18.44 -6.80 1.26
N LEU A 86 18.01 -8.05 1.10
CA LEU A 86 18.91 -9.22 1.04
C LEU A 86 19.86 -9.13 -0.16
N PHE A 87 19.35 -8.80 -1.35
CA PHE A 87 20.15 -8.63 -2.57
C PHE A 87 21.10 -7.44 -2.51
N THR A 88 20.81 -6.40 -1.72
CA THR A 88 21.74 -5.27 -1.54
C THR A 88 22.82 -5.56 -0.51
N VAL A 89 22.50 -6.28 0.56
CA VAL A 89 23.45 -6.58 1.65
C VAL A 89 24.42 -7.69 1.24
N TRP A 90 23.97 -8.71 0.51
CA TRP A 90 24.77 -9.89 0.19
C TRP A 90 26.04 -9.60 -0.65
N PRO A 91 25.97 -8.87 -1.78
CA PRO A 91 27.16 -8.50 -2.55
C PRO A 91 28.13 -7.64 -1.73
N GLY A 92 27.61 -6.86 -0.77
CA GLY A 92 28.41 -6.06 0.15
C GLY A 92 29.32 -6.91 1.03
N VAL A 93 28.89 -8.10 1.45
CA VAL A 93 29.72 -9.05 2.20
C VAL A 93 30.93 -9.48 1.36
N TRP A 94 30.70 -9.88 0.11
CA TRP A 94 31.77 -10.31 -0.80
C TRP A 94 32.77 -9.21 -1.11
N LEU A 95 32.26 -7.99 -1.34
CA LEU A 95 33.11 -6.82 -1.58
C LEU A 95 33.97 -6.52 -0.35
N MET A 96 33.37 -6.50 0.84
CA MET A 96 34.11 -6.25 2.08
C MET A 96 35.13 -7.35 2.39
N ASP A 97 34.80 -8.61 2.13
CA ASP A 97 35.70 -9.74 2.33
C ASP A 97 36.92 -9.64 1.39
N SER A 98 36.68 -9.31 0.11
CA SER A 98 37.74 -9.10 -0.88
C SER A 98 38.66 -7.93 -0.49
N MET A 99 38.10 -6.82 0.00
CA MET A 99 38.89 -5.70 0.50
C MET A 99 39.72 -6.11 1.72
N LEU A 100 39.14 -6.80 2.69
CA LEU A 100 39.85 -7.23 3.89
C LEU A 100 41.01 -8.17 3.56
N LEU A 101 40.83 -9.13 2.65
CA LEU A 101 41.90 -10.02 2.20
C LEU A 101 43.02 -9.27 1.46
N THR A 102 42.71 -8.15 0.83
CA THR A 102 43.71 -7.32 0.13
C THR A 102 44.59 -6.54 1.12
N TYR A 103 44.00 -6.04 2.21
CA TYR A 103 44.71 -5.17 3.17
C TYR A 103 45.24 -5.90 4.41
N TYR A 104 44.63 -7.02 4.80
CA TYR A 104 44.96 -7.76 6.02
C TYR A 104 45.33 -9.21 5.69
N PRO A 105 46.47 -9.73 6.22
CA PRO A 105 46.81 -11.13 6.08
C PRO A 105 45.73 -12.04 6.67
N PRO A 106 45.46 -13.23 6.07
CA PRO A 106 44.44 -14.16 6.57
C PRO A 106 44.63 -14.55 8.05
N ALA A 107 45.87 -14.60 8.53
CA ALA A 107 46.20 -14.91 9.93
C ALA A 107 45.66 -13.89 10.95
N GLN A 108 45.33 -12.67 10.51
CA GLN A 108 44.76 -11.62 11.36
C GLN A 108 43.22 -11.53 11.23
N ASN A 109 42.64 -12.16 10.20
CA ASN A 109 41.21 -12.07 9.90
C ASN A 109 40.44 -13.31 10.37
N TRP A 110 40.52 -13.60 11.67
CA TRP A 110 39.93 -14.79 12.29
C TRP A 110 38.41 -14.69 12.50
N ILE A 111 37.84 -13.48 12.45
CA ILE A 111 36.40 -13.24 12.55
C ILE A 111 35.82 -13.18 11.14
N PRO A 112 34.87 -14.06 10.77
CA PRO A 112 34.25 -14.02 9.46
C PRO A 112 33.56 -12.67 9.19
N THR A 113 33.77 -12.09 8.00
CA THR A 113 33.21 -10.79 7.59
C THR A 113 31.71 -10.67 7.88
N TRP A 114 30.95 -11.75 7.62
CA TRP A 114 29.50 -11.76 7.81
C TRP A 114 29.04 -11.67 9.28
N TRP A 115 29.86 -12.05 10.27
CA TRP A 115 29.50 -12.00 11.70
C TRP A 115 29.26 -10.59 12.21
N TRP A 116 30.06 -9.62 11.76
CA TRP A 116 29.94 -8.23 12.19
C TRP A 116 29.26 -7.37 11.12
N TYR A 117 29.44 -7.68 9.84
CA TYR A 117 28.89 -6.89 8.74
C TYR A 117 27.36 -6.99 8.67
N ILE A 118 26.80 -8.21 8.78
CA ILE A 118 25.35 -8.40 8.69
C ILE A 118 24.64 -7.72 9.85
N PRO A 119 25.04 -7.86 11.13
CA PRO A 119 24.40 -7.10 12.21
C PRO A 119 24.51 -5.59 12.00
N LEU A 120 25.67 -5.09 11.59
CA LEU A 120 25.87 -3.65 11.36
C LEU A 120 24.96 -3.09 10.27
N THR A 121 24.74 -3.84 9.19
CA THR A 121 23.93 -3.42 8.04
C THR A 121 22.45 -3.76 8.16
N ALA A 122 22.10 -4.87 8.80
CA ALA A 122 20.71 -5.33 8.95
C ALA A 122 19.99 -4.69 10.14
N LEU A 123 20.71 -4.36 11.23
CA LEU A 123 20.10 -3.78 12.44
C LEU A 123 19.37 -2.44 12.17
N PRO A 124 19.84 -1.54 11.29
CA PRO A 124 19.10 -0.32 10.95
C PRO A 124 17.84 -0.57 10.11
N LEU A 125 17.73 -1.70 9.40
CA LEU A 125 16.65 -1.94 8.42
C LEU A 125 15.25 -1.93 9.04
N PRO A 126 14.97 -2.56 10.20
CA PRO A 126 13.65 -2.47 10.84
C PRO A 126 13.24 -1.03 11.19
N PHE A 127 14.19 -0.19 11.60
CA PHE A 127 13.90 1.21 11.93
C PHE A 127 13.58 2.02 10.67
N ALA A 128 14.35 1.80 9.59
CA ALA A 128 14.06 2.38 8.28
C ALA A 128 12.70 1.92 7.76
N ALA A 129 12.41 0.62 7.81
CA ALA A 129 11.12 0.04 7.41
C ALA A 129 9.96 0.65 8.20
N LYS A 130 10.11 0.81 9.52
CA LYS A 130 9.11 1.47 10.38
C LYS A 130 8.87 2.92 9.98
N LYS A 131 9.94 3.67 9.65
CA LYS A 131 9.83 5.06 9.16
C LYS A 131 9.10 5.12 7.82
N LEU A 132 9.48 4.27 6.86
CA LEU A 132 8.84 4.17 5.55
C LEU A 132 7.36 3.78 5.68
N TRP A 133 7.04 2.86 6.59
CA TRP A 133 5.67 2.45 6.89
C TRP A 133 4.82 3.61 7.42
N ARG A 134 5.35 4.39 8.38
CA ARG A 134 4.66 5.58 8.91
C ARG A 134 4.39 6.61 7.81
N SER A 135 5.42 6.99 7.07
CA SER A 135 5.30 7.93 5.94
C SER A 135 4.30 7.43 4.90
N SER A 136 4.28 6.13 4.63
CA SER A 136 3.31 5.52 3.74
C SER A 136 1.87 5.58 4.26
N ASN A 137 1.65 5.36 5.56
CA ASN A 137 0.31 5.48 6.15
C ASN A 137 -0.22 6.92 6.06
N GLU A 138 0.64 7.91 6.26
CA GLU A 138 0.29 9.33 6.16
C GLU A 138 -0.14 9.66 4.72
N ALA A 139 0.67 9.29 3.73
CA ALA A 139 0.37 9.49 2.32
C ALA A 139 -0.95 8.81 1.90
N ALA A 140 -1.14 7.55 2.28
CA ALA A 140 -2.37 6.84 1.93
C ALA A 140 -3.61 7.37 2.66
N THR A 141 -3.46 7.95 3.85
CA THR A 141 -4.58 8.59 4.55
C THR A 141 -5.00 9.87 3.85
N GLU A 142 -4.04 10.65 3.35
CA GLU A 142 -4.33 11.84 2.55
C GLU A 142 -5.03 11.46 1.24
N ASP A 143 -4.52 10.46 0.53
CA ASP A 143 -5.08 10.01 -0.74
C ASP A 143 -6.46 9.34 -0.57
N LEU A 144 -6.67 8.62 0.54
CA LEU A 144 -7.97 8.08 0.93
C LEU A 144 -9.00 9.21 1.07
N ARG A 145 -8.68 10.31 1.75
CA ARG A 145 -9.61 11.44 1.90
C ARG A 145 -9.98 12.05 0.56
N LYS A 146 -9.00 12.24 -0.34
CA LYS A 146 -9.24 12.76 -1.70
C LYS A 146 -10.12 11.81 -2.51
N THR A 147 -9.85 10.51 -2.43
CA THR A 147 -10.61 9.46 -3.10
C THR A 147 -12.04 9.38 -2.58
N LEU A 148 -12.24 9.41 -1.26
CA LEU A 148 -13.58 9.44 -0.64
C LEU A 148 -14.38 10.68 -1.06
N ALA A 149 -13.75 11.86 -1.08
CA ALA A 149 -14.39 13.08 -1.55
C ALA A 149 -14.77 13.00 -3.03
N SER A 150 -13.92 12.39 -3.86
CA SER A 150 -14.21 12.13 -5.27
C SER A 150 -15.40 11.18 -5.43
N ILE A 151 -15.39 10.03 -4.74
CA ILE A 151 -16.49 9.06 -4.73
C ILE A 151 -17.79 9.74 -4.30
N ALA A 152 -17.79 10.42 -3.15
CA ALA A 152 -18.96 11.10 -2.61
C ALA A 152 -19.54 12.11 -3.60
N ARG A 153 -18.68 12.92 -4.25
CA ARG A 153 -19.10 13.90 -5.26
C ARG A 153 -19.69 13.24 -6.50
N GLU A 154 -19.08 12.17 -7.00
CA GLU A 154 -19.56 11.53 -8.22
C GLU A 154 -20.86 10.76 -8.00
N THR A 155 -21.09 10.19 -6.81
CA THR A 155 -22.28 9.37 -6.50
C THR A 155 -23.35 10.10 -5.70
N ASP A 156 -23.18 11.39 -5.45
CA ASP A 156 -24.03 12.21 -4.57
C ASP A 156 -24.23 11.53 -3.19
N ALA A 157 -23.19 10.85 -2.71
CA ALA A 157 -23.25 10.04 -1.50
C ALA A 157 -22.82 10.83 -0.28
N SER A 158 -23.48 10.56 0.85
CA SER A 158 -23.16 11.18 2.14
C SER A 158 -22.63 10.12 3.11
N PRO A 159 -21.70 10.47 4.01
CA PRO A 159 -21.24 9.55 5.05
C PRO A 159 -22.41 9.16 5.94
N ALA A 160 -22.62 7.87 6.15
CA ALA A 160 -23.54 7.38 7.17
C ALA A 160 -22.91 7.64 8.55
N ARG A 161 -23.75 8.05 9.51
CA ARG A 161 -23.36 8.17 10.91
C ARG A 161 -23.40 6.82 11.59
#